data_AF-A0A8B3C8R4-F1
#
_entry.id   AF-A0A8B3C8R4-F1
#
_cell.length_a   1.000
_cell.length_b   1.000
_cell.length_c   1.000
_cell.angle_alpha   90.00
_cell.angle_beta   90.00
_cell.angle_gamma   90.00
#
_symmetry.space_group_name_H-M   'P 1'
#
loop_
_entity.id
_entity.type
_entity.pdbx_description
1 polymer ?
#
loop_
_entity_poly.entity_id
_entity_poly.type
_entity_poly.pdbx_seq_one_letter_code
_entity_poly.pdbx_strand_id
1 'polypeptide(L)'
;MIGKGFSISLNGKQRNALAELFNEFRIFQPEVDAMAVADLFYCRLQKPLIVRNARLLCYIMDYMSQQLMIANIWQTIAEENRCFVSVKGKPITRNILSSAKYCAVKFDTIQNKDIIRQYIDIVKGLH
;
A
#
# COMPACT_ATOMS: atom_id res chain seq x y z
N MET A 1 -14.78 9.91 17.31
CA MET A 1 -13.87 9.79 16.16
C MET A 1 -13.71 8.30 15.86
N ILE A 2 -14.40 7.78 14.85
CA ILE A 2 -14.24 6.38 14.44
C ILE A 2 -13.02 6.35 13.53
N GLY A 3 -11.88 5.86 14.05
CA GLY A 3 -10.70 5.60 13.23
C GLY A 3 -11.04 4.55 12.18
N LYS A 4 -11.38 4.99 10.97
CA LYS A 4 -11.66 4.11 9.85
C LYS A 4 -10.31 3.66 9.29
N GLY A 5 -9.89 2.44 9.61
CA GLY A 5 -8.76 1.78 8.94
C GLY A 5 -9.04 1.60 7.45
N PHE A 6 -8.18 0.89 6.72
CA PHE A 6 -8.30 0.72 5.27
C PHE A 6 -9.58 -0.02 4.81
N SER A 7 -10.43 -0.49 5.74
CA SER A 7 -11.69 -1.20 5.49
C SER A 7 -11.54 -2.52 4.75
N ILE A 8 -10.43 -3.22 4.96
CA ILE A 8 -10.12 -4.53 4.37
C ILE A 8 -10.05 -5.62 5.43
N SER A 9 -10.43 -6.85 5.07
CA SER A 9 -10.18 -8.05 5.85
C SER A 9 -9.35 -9.02 5.02
N LEU A 10 -8.10 -9.29 5.44
CA LEU A 10 -7.16 -10.13 4.71
C LEU A 10 -6.99 -11.48 5.42
N ASN A 11 -7.20 -12.59 4.71
CA ASN A 11 -6.83 -13.92 5.20
C ASN A 11 -5.29 -14.13 5.16
N GLY A 12 -4.81 -15.30 5.63
CA GLY A 12 -3.37 -15.61 5.63
C GLY A 12 -2.74 -15.60 4.23
N LYS A 13 -3.41 -16.19 3.24
CA LYS A 13 -2.92 -16.29 1.86
C LYS A 13 -2.78 -14.91 1.22
N GLN A 14 -3.79 -14.05 1.42
CA GLN A 14 -3.80 -12.68 0.90
C GLN A 14 -2.66 -11.84 1.49
N ARG A 15 -2.40 -11.98 2.80
CA ARG A 15 -1.29 -11.26 3.45
C ARG A 15 0.07 -11.71 2.91
N ASN A 16 0.28 -13.01 2.73
CA ASN A 16 1.51 -13.54 2.14
C ASN A 16 1.73 -13.02 0.72
N ALA A 17 0.72 -13.12 -0.14
CA ALA A 17 0.82 -12.68 -1.53
C ALA A 17 1.06 -11.16 -1.65
N LEU A 18 0.46 -10.34 -0.76
CA LEU A 18 0.76 -8.91 -0.70
C LEU A 18 2.18 -8.62 -0.22
N ALA A 19 2.70 -9.38 0.76
CA ALA A 19 4.07 -9.25 1.21
C ALA A 19 5.06 -9.59 0.09
N GLU A 20 4.83 -10.69 -0.63
CA GLU A 20 5.59 -11.08 -1.82
C GLU A 20 5.61 -9.97 -2.88
N LEU A 21 4.43 -9.43 -3.24
CA LEU A 21 4.32 -8.30 -4.16
C LEU A 21 5.13 -7.09 -3.69
N PHE A 22 5.00 -6.70 -2.41
CA PHE A 22 5.71 -5.54 -1.89
C PHE A 22 7.22 -5.73 -1.88
N ASN A 23 7.70 -6.94 -1.62
CA ASN A 23 9.13 -7.26 -1.57
C ASN A 23 9.73 -7.40 -2.98
N GLU A 24 9.04 -8.09 -3.90
CA GLU A 24 9.45 -8.24 -5.30
C GLU A 24 9.67 -6.88 -5.96
N PHE A 25 8.73 -5.95 -5.74
CA PHE A 25 8.80 -4.60 -6.29
C PHE A 25 9.54 -3.59 -5.41
N ARG A 26 10.14 -4.06 -4.29
CA ARG A 26 10.96 -3.26 -3.37
C ARG A 26 10.26 -1.98 -2.92
N ILE A 27 8.98 -2.11 -2.56
CA ILE A 27 8.13 -1.00 -2.13
C ILE A 27 8.61 -0.44 -0.79
N PHE A 28 8.95 -1.34 0.13
CA PHE A 28 9.45 -1.03 1.47
C PHE A 28 10.91 -1.47 1.65
N GLN A 29 11.58 -0.89 2.66
CA GLN A 29 12.90 -1.34 3.10
C GLN A 29 13.02 -1.17 4.63
N PRO A 30 13.19 -2.24 5.44
CA PRO A 30 13.37 -3.62 5.03
C PRO A 30 12.13 -4.24 4.37
N GLU A 31 12.31 -5.43 3.82
CA GLU A 31 11.21 -6.28 3.35
C GLU A 31 10.19 -6.50 4.46
N VAL A 32 8.92 -6.66 4.08
CA VAL A 32 7.78 -6.84 4.99
C VAL A 32 7.32 -8.28 4.95
N ASP A 33 6.84 -8.77 6.09
CA ASP A 33 6.17 -10.06 6.18
C ASP A 33 4.64 -9.89 6.21
N ALA A 34 3.93 -11.01 6.27
CA ALA A 34 2.47 -11.03 6.35
C ALA A 34 1.90 -10.34 7.60
N MET A 35 2.66 -10.28 8.69
CA MET A 35 2.24 -9.61 9.93
C MET A 35 2.33 -8.10 9.76
N ALA A 36 3.43 -7.58 9.20
CA ALA A 36 3.59 -6.18 8.85
C ALA A 36 2.52 -5.71 7.85
N VAL A 37 2.16 -6.55 6.86
CA VAL A 37 1.04 -6.28 5.94
C VAL A 37 -0.29 -6.21 6.70
N ALA A 38 -0.55 -7.14 7.63
CA ALA A 38 -1.74 -7.10 8.46
C ALA A 38 -1.79 -5.79 9.28
N ASP A 39 -0.69 -5.46 9.96
CA ASP A 39 -0.60 -4.28 10.79
C ASP A 39 -0.73 -2.99 9.99
N LEU A 40 -0.24 -2.94 8.76
CA LEU A 40 -0.47 -1.82 7.85
C LEU A 40 -1.97 -1.62 7.60
N PHE A 41 -2.65 -2.66 7.09
CA PHE A 41 -4.04 -2.55 6.66
C PHE A 41 -5.04 -2.44 7.81
N TYR A 42 -4.70 -2.97 8.99
CA TYR A 42 -5.47 -2.80 10.23
C TYR A 42 -5.09 -1.55 11.03
N CYS A 43 -4.15 -0.73 10.54
CA CYS A 43 -3.65 0.47 11.22
C CYS A 43 -3.08 0.19 12.63
N ARG A 44 -2.32 -0.89 12.78
CA ARG A 44 -1.70 -1.36 14.03
C ARG A 44 -0.17 -1.30 14.03
N LEU A 45 0.42 -0.71 12.99
CA LEU A 45 1.86 -0.53 12.88
C LEU A 45 2.42 0.19 14.13
N GLN A 46 3.37 -0.46 14.81
CA GLN A 46 4.10 0.15 15.92
C GLN A 46 5.14 1.16 15.45
N LYS A 47 5.65 0.97 14.23
CA LYS A 47 6.59 1.86 13.55
C LYS A 47 6.16 2.03 12.10
N PRO A 48 6.33 3.23 11.52
CA PRO A 48 6.03 3.45 10.11
C PRO A 48 6.89 2.55 9.22
N LEU A 49 6.32 2.10 8.11
CA LEU A 49 7.08 1.43 7.06
C LEU A 49 7.88 2.46 6.28
N ILE A 50 9.14 2.15 5.99
CA ILE A 50 10.00 3.00 5.18
C ILE A 50 9.69 2.71 3.72
N VAL A 51 9.17 3.71 3.01
CA VAL A 51 8.80 3.63 1.61
C VAL A 51 10.01 3.96 0.73
N ARG A 52 10.44 2.97 -0.05
CA ARG A 52 11.50 3.12 -1.05
C ARG A 52 10.95 3.58 -2.40
N ASN A 53 9.77 3.11 -2.78
CA ASN A 53 9.13 3.46 -4.05
C ASN A 53 7.70 4.00 -3.85
N ALA A 54 7.59 5.31 -3.56
CA ALA A 54 6.31 5.94 -3.25
C ALA A 54 5.34 5.98 -4.46
N ARG A 55 5.85 6.13 -5.69
CA ARG A 55 4.99 6.11 -6.89
C ARG A 55 4.37 4.73 -7.08
N LEU A 56 5.17 3.68 -6.92
CA LEU A 56 4.70 2.31 -7.08
C LEU A 56 3.76 1.89 -5.94
N LEU A 57 4.07 2.28 -4.70
CA LEU A 57 3.14 2.14 -3.57
C LEU A 57 1.79 2.79 -3.90
N CYS A 58 1.80 4.05 -4.34
CA CYS A 58 0.56 4.76 -4.67
C CYS A 58 -0.19 4.11 -5.83
N TYR A 59 0.50 3.55 -6.83
CA TYR A 59 -0.13 2.82 -7.92
C TYR A 59 -0.84 1.55 -7.42
N ILE A 60 -0.16 0.75 -6.59
CA ILE A 60 -0.72 -0.48 -6.01
C ILE A 60 -1.94 -0.15 -5.15
N MET A 61 -1.79 0.80 -4.22
CA MET A 61 -2.88 1.19 -3.30
C MET A 61 -4.07 1.81 -4.05
N ASP A 62 -3.83 2.60 -5.10
CA ASP A 62 -4.90 3.14 -5.93
C ASP A 62 -5.63 2.03 -6.69
N TYR A 63 -4.91 1.06 -7.25
CA TYR A 63 -5.54 -0.08 -7.93
C TYR A 63 -6.34 -0.96 -6.96
N MET A 64 -5.81 -1.26 -5.77
CA MET A 64 -6.55 -1.96 -4.73
C MET A 64 -7.83 -1.22 -4.33
N SER A 65 -7.78 0.12 -4.28
CA SER A 65 -8.96 0.94 -3.99
C SER A 65 -9.99 0.92 -5.13
N GLN A 66 -9.55 0.98 -6.39
CA GLN A 66 -10.42 0.81 -7.56
C GLN A 66 -11.08 -0.58 -7.58
N GLN A 67 -10.37 -1.61 -7.10
CA GLN A 67 -10.89 -2.96 -6.92
C GLN A 67 -11.78 -3.12 -5.68
N LEU A 68 -12.09 -2.02 -4.96
CA LEU A 68 -12.89 -1.98 -3.74
C LEU A 68 -12.33 -2.82 -2.59
N MET A 69 -11.04 -3.15 -2.63
CA MET A 69 -10.38 -3.88 -1.55
C MET A 69 -10.08 -2.97 -0.35
N ILE A 70 -9.77 -1.70 -0.61
CA ILE A 70 -9.51 -0.69 0.42
C ILE A 70 -10.30 0.60 0.18
N ALA A 71 -10.51 1.37 1.24
CA ALA A 71 -11.20 2.65 1.19
C ALA A 71 -10.56 3.65 0.19
N ASN A 72 -11.39 4.42 -0.52
CA ASN A 72 -10.93 5.44 -1.47
C ASN A 72 -10.20 6.63 -0.81
N ILE A 73 -10.37 6.83 0.49
CA ILE A 73 -9.66 7.82 1.30
C ILE A 73 -8.36 7.26 1.92
N TRP A 74 -7.81 6.16 1.41
CA TRP A 74 -6.64 5.47 1.96
C TRP A 74 -5.43 6.38 2.22
N GLN A 75 -5.26 7.46 1.45
CA GLN A 75 -4.16 8.42 1.64
C GLN A 75 -4.30 9.19 2.95
N THR A 76 -5.52 9.60 3.28
CA THR A 76 -5.84 10.26 4.56
C THR A 76 -5.65 9.28 5.71
N ILE A 77 -6.16 8.04 5.56
CA ILE A 77 -6.00 6.97 6.55
C ILE A 77 -4.52 6.70 6.83
N ALA A 78 -3.70 6.58 5.79
CA ALA A 78 -2.27 6.33 5.91
C ALA A 78 -1.53 7.46 6.64
N GLU A 79 -1.89 8.72 6.38
CA GLU A 79 -1.31 9.88 7.07
C GLU A 79 -1.73 9.93 8.55
N GLU A 80 -3.03 9.82 8.83
CA GLU A 80 -3.57 9.87 10.20
C GLU A 80 -3.00 8.76 11.09
N ASN A 81 -2.76 7.58 10.52
CA ASN A 81 -2.18 6.43 11.21
C ASN A 81 -0.65 6.37 11.11
N ARG A 82 -0.01 7.40 10.53
CA ARG A 82 1.46 7.51 10.37
C ARG A 82 2.08 6.24 9.77
N CYS A 83 1.44 5.66 8.75
CA CYS A 83 1.86 4.37 8.19
C CYS A 83 3.23 4.41 7.51
N PHE A 84 3.64 5.58 6.99
CA PHE A 84 4.75 5.68 6.05
C PHE A 84 5.74 6.81 6.37
N VAL A 85 7.03 6.48 6.24
CA VAL A 85 8.13 7.44 6.20
C VAL A 85 8.97 7.23 4.95
N SER A 86 9.67 8.26 4.50
CA SER A 86 10.68 8.15 3.46
C SER A 86 11.94 7.45 3.96
N VAL A 87 12.83 7.06 3.05
CA VAL A 87 14.18 6.53 3.38
C VAL A 87 14.98 7.46 4.30
N LYS A 88 14.70 8.76 4.28
CA LYS A 88 15.32 9.77 5.18
C LYS A 88 14.60 9.91 6.53
N GLY A 89 13.64 9.04 6.85
CA GLY A 89 12.86 9.08 8.08
C GLY A 89 11.80 10.18 8.14
N LYS A 90 11.60 10.97 7.07
CA LYS A 90 10.56 12.01 7.05
C LYS A 90 9.17 11.40 6.82
N PRO A 91 8.13 11.77 7.59
CA PRO A 91 6.76 11.33 7.35
C PRO A 91 6.29 11.61 5.93
N ILE A 92 5.54 10.66 5.36
CA ILE A 92 4.91 10.83 4.05
C ILE A 92 3.46 11.28 4.26
N THR A 93 3.19 12.52 3.88
CA THR A 93 1.87 13.17 4.06
C THR A 93 0.88 12.75 2.97
N ARG A 94 -0.41 12.99 3.21
CA ARG A 94 -1.47 12.77 2.20
C ARG A 94 -1.19 13.54 0.91
N ASN A 95 -0.65 14.77 1.02
CA ASN A 95 -0.30 15.59 -0.14
C ASN A 95 0.85 14.96 -0.95
N ILE A 96 1.88 14.42 -0.28
CA ILE A 96 2.95 13.68 -0.95
C ILE A 96 2.41 12.43 -1.65
N LEU A 97 1.52 11.67 -0.99
CA LEU A 97 0.87 10.51 -1.58
C LEU A 97 0.02 10.90 -2.80
N SER A 98 -0.74 12.00 -2.71
CA SER A 98 -1.59 12.49 -3.81
C SER A 98 -0.76 12.87 -5.03
N SER A 99 0.34 13.63 -4.84
CA SER A 99 1.27 13.95 -5.91
C SER A 99 1.92 12.69 -6.51
N ALA A 100 2.36 11.74 -5.68
CA ALA A 100 2.97 10.49 -6.15
C ALA A 100 1.97 9.63 -6.94
N LYS A 101 0.72 9.54 -6.48
CA LYS A 101 -0.39 8.86 -7.17
C LYS A 101 -0.67 9.49 -8.52
N TYR A 102 -0.82 10.81 -8.57
CA TYR A 102 -1.02 11.55 -9.81
C TYR A 102 0.11 11.27 -10.81
N CYS A 103 1.36 11.28 -10.35
CA CYS A 103 2.53 10.92 -11.17
C CYS A 103 2.46 9.48 -11.70
N ALA A 104 2.09 8.51 -10.86
CA ALA A 104 2.07 7.10 -11.22
C ALA A 104 0.93 6.73 -12.18
N VAL A 105 -0.25 7.31 -11.97
CA VAL A 105 -1.46 6.99 -12.74
C VAL A 105 -1.52 7.80 -14.03
N LYS A 106 -1.29 9.12 -13.98
CA LYS A 106 -1.52 10.00 -15.13
C LYS A 106 -0.40 9.99 -16.17
N PHE A 107 0.85 9.88 -15.73
CA PHE A 107 2.00 9.93 -16.65
C PHE A 107 2.50 8.54 -17.06
N ASP A 108 1.77 7.48 -16.71
CA ASP A 108 2.06 6.09 -17.09
C ASP A 108 3.52 5.63 -16.83
N THR A 109 4.14 6.17 -15.78
CA THR A 109 5.58 6.00 -15.51
C THR A 109 5.94 4.66 -14.85
N ILE A 110 4.95 3.82 -14.56
CA ILE A 110 5.15 2.55 -13.85
C ILE A 110 5.35 1.44 -14.89
N GLN A 111 6.49 0.76 -14.80
CA GLN A 111 6.73 -0.48 -15.54
C GLN A 111 5.98 -1.65 -14.88
N ASN A 112 5.70 -2.71 -15.66
CA ASN A 112 5.09 -3.96 -15.16
C ASN A 112 3.69 -3.78 -14.56
N LYS A 113 2.91 -2.81 -15.03
CA LYS A 113 1.53 -2.56 -14.57
C LYS A 113 0.66 -3.81 -14.64
N ASP A 114 0.74 -4.54 -15.75
CA ASP A 114 -0.11 -5.71 -15.97
C ASP A 114 0.22 -6.84 -15.00
N ILE A 115 1.51 -7.04 -14.69
CA ILE A 115 1.95 -8.00 -13.67
C ILE A 115 1.41 -7.58 -12.30
N ILE A 116 1.54 -6.31 -11.92
CA ILE A 116 1.04 -5.82 -10.62
C ILE A 116 -0.48 -5.98 -10.51
N ARG A 117 -1.21 -5.66 -11.58
CA ARG A 117 -2.67 -5.83 -11.62
C ARG A 117 -3.05 -7.30 -11.47
N GLN A 118 -2.38 -8.19 -12.20
CA GLN A 118 -2.56 -9.63 -12.08
C GLN A 118 -2.33 -10.13 -10.65
N TYR A 119 -1.27 -9.67 -9.98
CA TYR A 119 -1.04 -9.99 -8.56
C TYR A 119 -2.22 -9.56 -7.68
N ILE A 120 -2.70 -8.32 -7.84
CA ILE A 120 -3.82 -7.82 -7.03
C ILE A 120 -5.13 -8.57 -7.32
N ASP A 121 -5.39 -8.91 -8.59
CA ASP A 121 -6.57 -9.69 -8.97
C ASP A 121 -6.53 -11.10 -8.38
N ILE A 122 -5.34 -11.74 -8.36
CA ILE A 122 -5.12 -13.02 -7.65
C ILE A 122 -5.39 -12.84 -6.16
N VAL A 123 -4.79 -11.85 -5.50
CA VAL A 123 -4.99 -11.57 -4.07
C VAL A 123 -6.48 -11.43 -3.75
N LYS A 124 -7.24 -10.71 -4.58
CA LYS A 124 -8.68 -10.50 -4.38
C LYS A 124 -9.48 -11.81 -4.42
N GLY A 125 -9.08 -12.78 -5.25
CA GLY A 125 -9.74 -14.08 -5.38
C GLY A 125 -9.31 -15.14 -4.36
N LEU A 126 -8.30 -14.87 -3.52
CA LEU A 126 -7.85 -15.83 -2.51
C LEU A 126 -8.84 -15.92 -1.34
N HIS A 127 -9.47 -17.08 -1.17
CA HIS A 127 -10.34 -17.41 -0.03
C HIS A 127 -9.67 -18.40 0.94
#